data_AF-A0A7S0R9K8-F1
#
_entry.id   AF-A0A7S0R9K8-F1
#
_cell.length_a   1.000
_cell.length_b   1.000
_cell.length_c   1.000
_cell.angle_alpha   90.00
_cell.angle_beta   90.00
_cell.angle_gamma   90.00
#
_symmetry.space_group_name_H-M   'P 1'
#
loop_
_entity.id
_entity.type
_entity.pdbx_description
1 polymer ?
#
loop_
_entity_poly.entity_id
_entity_poly.type
_entity_poly.pdbx_seq_one_letter_code
_entity_poly.pdbx_strand_id
1 'polypeptide(L)'
;FLRQLAVPHEGLSATWDAYNGWESSLKEGFEAPTTVASSYKKALAMFNARVPLETAVSPDRSTDGSLLAAYNNYIHFEEAQDEPARVRCIFERAIALFPTTLELWVRYLRFVEQKLRVSDVTREVYARAVRNCPRVGSLHTAYMRFEERNGAEREKQVELMNAALASGLKTPEEHLEVYLTHADYLRRVAMGEGTIAELKRFFQQATEA
;
A
#
# COMPACT_ATOMS: atom_id res chain seq x y z
N PHE A 1 22.49 21.46 -8.12
CA PHE A 1 21.43 22.20 -8.83
C PHE A 1 20.53 21.31 -9.69
N LEU A 2 21.02 20.72 -10.79
CA LEU A 2 20.14 20.07 -11.80
C LEU A 2 19.17 19.01 -11.23
N ARG A 3 19.66 18.09 -10.39
CA ARG A 3 18.79 17.08 -9.74
C ARG A 3 17.73 17.71 -8.84
N GLN A 4 18.07 18.76 -8.10
CA GLN A 4 17.14 19.43 -7.19
C GLN A 4 16.06 20.19 -7.98
N LEU A 5 16.43 20.85 -9.09
CA LEU A 5 15.49 21.56 -9.95
C LEU A 5 14.49 20.62 -10.66
N ALA A 6 14.85 19.35 -10.84
CA ALA A 6 13.97 18.35 -11.42
C ALA A 6 12.97 17.73 -10.42
N VAL A 7 13.12 18.00 -9.11
CA VAL A 7 12.30 17.38 -8.06
C VAL A 7 11.38 18.45 -7.42
N PRO A 8 10.06 18.22 -7.33
CA PRO A 8 9.15 19.12 -6.62
C PRO A 8 9.47 19.18 -5.12
N HIS A 9 9.81 20.36 -4.61
CA HIS A 9 10.09 20.59 -3.19
C HIS A 9 9.76 22.05 -2.80
N GLU A 10 9.64 22.33 -1.50
CA GLU A 10 9.20 23.63 -0.97
C GLU A 10 10.14 24.79 -1.41
N GLY A 11 11.45 24.58 -1.35
CA GLY A 11 12.47 25.57 -1.74
C GLY A 11 12.78 25.65 -3.24
N LEU A 12 11.88 25.16 -4.12
CA LEU A 12 12.18 25.02 -5.54
C LEU A 12 12.46 26.37 -6.24
N SER A 13 11.70 27.42 -5.91
CA SER A 13 11.94 28.77 -6.46
C SER A 13 13.29 29.32 -6.01
N ALA A 14 13.63 29.21 -4.72
CA ALA A 14 14.91 29.67 -4.21
C ALA A 14 16.10 28.91 -4.84
N THR A 15 15.93 27.61 -5.11
CA THR A 15 16.93 26.80 -5.80
C THR A 15 17.15 27.25 -7.25
N TRP A 16 16.09 27.69 -7.93
CA TRP A 16 16.16 28.26 -9.27
C TRP A 16 16.90 29.59 -9.29
N ASP A 17 16.58 30.48 -8.34
CA ASP A 17 17.25 31.78 -8.21
C ASP A 17 18.74 31.60 -7.88
N ALA A 18 19.07 30.68 -6.98
CA ALA A 18 20.46 30.32 -6.66
C ALA A 18 21.21 29.75 -7.86
N TYR A 19 20.55 28.91 -8.69
CA TYR A 19 21.15 28.38 -9.91
C TYR A 19 21.45 29.48 -10.93
N ASN A 20 20.49 30.38 -11.19
CA ASN A 20 20.68 31.50 -12.11
C ASN A 20 21.77 32.46 -11.62
N GLY A 21 21.83 32.72 -10.31
CA GLY A 21 22.87 33.54 -9.69
C GLY A 21 24.26 32.93 -9.85
N TRP A 22 24.40 31.62 -9.63
CA TRP A 22 25.65 30.89 -9.85
C TRP A 22 26.08 30.87 -11.32
N GLU A 23 25.18 30.59 -12.26
CA GLU A 23 25.50 30.59 -13.69
C GLU A 23 25.90 31.99 -14.19
N SER A 24 25.21 33.03 -13.75
CA SER A 24 25.54 34.42 -14.10
C SER A 24 26.93 34.83 -13.59
N SER A 25 27.42 34.21 -12.50
CA SER A 25 28.78 34.43 -12.00
C SER A 25 29.87 33.81 -12.88
N LEU A 26 29.53 32.81 -13.68
CA LEU A 26 30.46 32.13 -14.60
C LEU A 26 30.51 32.81 -15.97
N LYS A 27 29.37 33.33 -16.45
CA LYS A 27 29.27 33.98 -17.76
C LYS A 27 28.15 35.02 -17.79
N GLU A 28 28.49 36.27 -18.11
CA GLU A 28 27.50 37.33 -18.32
C GLU A 28 26.58 37.00 -19.50
N GLY A 29 25.28 37.22 -19.31
CA GLY A 29 24.26 37.05 -20.35
C GLY A 29 23.91 35.60 -20.68
N PHE A 30 24.25 34.64 -19.82
CA PHE A 30 23.89 33.24 -20.01
C PHE A 30 22.42 32.98 -19.64
N GLU A 31 21.68 32.34 -20.55
CA GLU A 31 20.34 31.80 -20.27
C GLU A 31 20.45 30.32 -19.93
N ALA A 32 19.73 29.90 -18.89
CA ALA A 32 19.67 28.50 -18.49
C ALA A 32 19.33 27.59 -19.69
N PRO A 33 20.01 26.44 -19.85
CA PRO A 33 19.70 25.52 -20.94
C PRO A 33 18.21 25.17 -20.94
N THR A 34 17.60 25.09 -22.12
CA THR A 34 16.16 24.83 -22.28
C THR A 34 15.70 23.54 -21.58
N THR A 35 16.57 22.55 -21.46
CA THR A 35 16.38 21.31 -20.71
C THR A 35 16.24 21.54 -19.20
N VAL A 36 17.04 22.44 -18.63
CA VAL A 36 17.01 22.78 -17.20
C VAL A 36 15.78 23.64 -16.90
N ALA A 37 15.49 24.63 -17.75
CA ALA A 37 14.30 25.46 -17.61
C ALA A 37 12.99 24.66 -17.73
N SER A 38 12.93 23.70 -18.66
CA SER A 38 11.75 22.82 -18.83
C SER A 38 11.58 21.84 -17.67
N SER A 39 12.66 21.25 -17.15
CA SER A 39 12.59 20.37 -15.98
C SER A 39 12.13 21.12 -14.72
N TYR A 40 12.64 22.34 -14.50
CA TYR A 40 12.15 23.24 -13.44
C TYR A 40 10.66 23.55 -13.58
N LYS A 41 10.21 23.95 -14.78
CA LYS A 41 8.79 24.24 -15.04
C LYS A 41 7.90 23.02 -14.74
N LYS A 42 8.33 21.83 -15.15
CA LYS A 42 7.62 20.58 -14.85
C LYS A 42 7.55 20.33 -13.34
N ALA A 43 8.68 20.46 -12.64
CA ALA A 43 8.74 20.29 -11.18
C ALA A 43 7.86 21.30 -10.44
N LEU A 44 7.83 22.56 -10.90
CA LEU A 44 7.01 23.62 -10.33
C LEU A 44 5.50 23.35 -10.53
N ALA A 45 5.11 22.92 -11.74
CA ALA A 45 3.72 22.54 -12.00
C ALA A 45 3.28 21.35 -11.11
N MET A 46 4.16 20.34 -10.96
CA MET A 46 3.91 19.21 -10.07
C MET A 46 3.79 19.62 -8.60
N PHE A 47 4.62 20.57 -8.14
CA PHE A 47 4.55 21.12 -6.79
C PHE A 47 3.23 21.87 -6.57
N ASN A 48 2.91 22.83 -7.44
CA ASN A 48 1.72 23.66 -7.33
C ASN A 48 0.42 22.86 -7.35
N ALA A 49 0.35 21.79 -8.14
CA ALA A 49 -0.81 20.89 -8.16
C ALA A 49 -1.08 20.20 -6.81
N ARG A 50 -0.06 20.08 -5.94
CA ARG A 50 -0.13 19.37 -4.65
C ARG A 50 -0.28 20.27 -3.44
N VAL A 51 0.05 21.56 -3.56
CA VAL A 51 -0.15 22.56 -2.50
C VAL A 51 -1.55 22.53 -1.87
N PRO A 52 -2.67 22.50 -2.63
CA PRO A 52 -3.99 22.44 -2.00
C PRO A 52 -4.26 21.12 -1.27
N LEU A 53 -3.70 20.02 -1.76
CA LEU A 53 -3.87 18.69 -1.17
C LEU A 53 -3.06 18.58 0.14
N GLU A 54 -1.82 19.06 0.15
CA GLU A 54 -0.97 19.10 1.34
C GLU A 54 -1.55 20.01 2.42
N THR A 55 -2.09 21.18 2.03
CA THR A 55 -2.83 22.05 2.96
C THR A 55 -4.04 21.33 3.57
N ALA A 56 -4.77 20.54 2.77
CA ALA A 56 -5.94 19.79 3.24
C ALA A 56 -5.60 18.67 4.23
N VAL A 57 -4.37 18.12 4.20
CA VAL A 57 -3.89 17.07 5.12
C VAL A 57 -2.90 17.59 6.18
N SER A 58 -2.96 18.89 6.47
CA SER A 58 -2.08 19.52 7.45
C SER A 58 -2.12 18.80 8.82
N PRO A 59 -0.95 18.61 9.48
CA PRO A 59 -0.87 17.94 10.79
C PRO A 59 -1.63 18.67 11.90
N ASP A 60 -1.94 19.97 11.73
CA ASP A 60 -2.68 20.77 12.73
C ASP A 60 -4.18 20.42 12.77
N ARG A 61 -4.69 19.62 11.82
CA ARG A 61 -6.10 19.23 11.76
C ARG A 61 -6.43 18.11 12.74
N SER A 62 -7.67 18.08 13.22
CA SER A 62 -8.21 16.96 13.99
C SER A 62 -8.19 15.67 13.18
N THR A 63 -7.79 14.57 13.81
CA THR A 63 -7.87 13.22 13.23
C THR A 63 -9.31 12.73 13.26
N ASP A 64 -10.08 13.15 12.25
CA ASP A 64 -11.49 12.83 12.09
C ASP A 64 -11.80 12.32 10.67
N GLY A 65 -13.09 12.08 10.40
CA GLY A 65 -13.56 11.65 9.08
C GLY A 65 -13.30 12.66 7.96
N SER A 66 -13.20 13.96 8.27
CA SER A 66 -12.87 14.99 7.28
C SER A 66 -11.41 14.88 6.83
N LEU A 67 -10.50 14.59 7.76
CA LEU A 67 -9.10 14.32 7.42
C LEU A 67 -8.97 13.04 6.59
N LEU A 68 -9.69 11.97 6.94
CA LEU A 68 -9.72 10.75 6.14
C LEU A 68 -10.23 11.00 4.70
N ALA A 69 -11.28 11.81 4.54
CA ALA A 69 -11.77 12.21 3.22
C ALA A 69 -10.72 13.01 2.42
N ALA A 70 -9.97 13.90 3.08
CA ALA A 70 -8.88 14.64 2.45
C ALA A 70 -7.76 13.69 1.95
N TYR A 71 -7.37 12.70 2.76
CA TYR A 71 -6.42 11.67 2.32
C TYR A 71 -6.95 10.84 1.14
N ASN A 72 -8.23 10.46 1.16
CA ASN A 72 -8.83 9.72 0.04
C ASN A 72 -8.81 10.52 -1.27
N ASN A 73 -9.10 11.82 -1.21
CA ASN A 73 -8.98 12.72 -2.37
C ASN A 73 -7.53 12.83 -2.85
N TYR A 74 -6.57 12.90 -1.92
CA TYR A 74 -5.17 12.97 -2.26
C TYR A 74 -4.66 11.65 -2.90
N ILE A 75 -5.04 10.49 -2.33
CA ILE A 75 -4.76 9.18 -2.93
C ILE A 75 -5.30 9.12 -4.36
N HIS A 76 -6.56 9.52 -4.57
CA HIS A 76 -7.17 9.52 -5.90
C HIS A 76 -6.42 10.42 -6.90
N PHE A 77 -5.99 11.60 -6.46
CA PHE A 77 -5.16 12.48 -7.27
C PHE A 77 -3.84 11.83 -7.68
N GLU A 78 -3.09 11.24 -6.74
CA GLU A 78 -1.80 10.60 -7.06
C GLU A 78 -1.99 9.33 -7.91
N GLU A 79 -3.09 8.57 -7.72
CA GLU A 79 -3.44 7.43 -8.57
C GLU A 79 -3.66 7.85 -10.02
N ALA A 80 -4.26 9.03 -10.26
CA ALA A 80 -4.46 9.59 -11.60
C ALA A 80 -3.17 10.08 -12.26
N GLN A 81 -2.13 10.38 -11.49
CA GLN A 81 -0.81 10.77 -12.03
C GLN A 81 0.06 9.56 -12.43
N ASP A 82 -0.38 8.33 -12.12
CA ASP A 82 0.31 7.05 -12.40
C ASP A 82 1.79 7.02 -11.93
N GLU A 83 2.05 7.59 -10.75
CA GLU A 83 3.37 7.61 -10.09
C GLU A 83 3.38 6.70 -8.84
N PRO A 84 3.75 5.40 -8.97
CA PRO A 84 3.53 4.41 -7.91
C PRO A 84 4.22 4.72 -6.58
N ALA A 85 5.42 5.33 -6.63
CA ALA A 85 6.15 5.71 -5.43
C ALA A 85 5.40 6.76 -4.61
N ARG A 86 4.71 7.69 -5.27
CA ARG A 86 3.93 8.74 -4.61
C ARG A 86 2.62 8.21 -4.05
N VAL A 87 1.94 7.36 -4.81
CA VAL A 87 0.73 6.65 -4.35
C VAL A 87 1.04 5.84 -3.09
N ARG A 88 2.14 5.08 -3.09
CA ARG A 88 2.61 4.37 -1.90
C ARG A 88 2.84 5.31 -0.71
N CYS A 89 3.56 6.42 -0.93
CA CYS A 89 3.84 7.40 0.11
C CYS A 89 2.57 7.94 0.78
N ILE A 90 1.55 8.30 -0.02
CA ILE A 90 0.30 8.84 0.55
C ILE A 90 -0.54 7.77 1.25
N PHE A 91 -0.55 6.52 0.76
CA PHE A 91 -1.15 5.41 1.49
C PHE A 91 -0.48 5.18 2.85
N GLU A 92 0.86 5.16 2.90
CA GLU A 92 1.62 4.99 4.15
C GLU A 92 1.32 6.11 5.16
N ARG A 93 1.22 7.36 4.70
CA ARG A 93 0.80 8.49 5.54
C ARG A 93 -0.63 8.31 6.07
N ALA A 94 -1.57 7.89 5.22
CA ALA A 94 -2.97 7.72 5.61
C ALA A 94 -3.15 6.58 6.64
N ILE A 95 -2.55 5.41 6.42
CA ILE A 95 -2.68 4.26 7.33
C ILE A 95 -1.94 4.47 8.66
N ALA A 96 -0.93 5.35 8.71
CA ALA A 96 -0.29 5.73 9.97
C ALA A 96 -1.26 6.47 10.91
N LEU A 97 -2.18 7.27 10.34
CA LEU A 97 -3.20 8.01 11.11
C LEU A 97 -4.50 7.21 11.30
N PHE A 98 -4.86 6.38 10.33
CA PHE A 98 -6.09 5.60 10.31
C PHE A 98 -5.83 4.09 10.20
N PRO A 99 -5.08 3.48 11.15
CA PRO A 99 -4.62 2.11 11.02
C PRO A 99 -5.76 1.09 11.04
N THR A 100 -6.90 1.37 11.64
CA THR A 100 -8.02 0.40 11.74
C THR A 100 -9.04 0.55 10.61
N THR A 101 -8.82 1.45 9.64
CA THR A 101 -9.75 1.69 8.53
C THR A 101 -9.55 0.63 7.45
N LEU A 102 -10.42 -0.39 7.45
CA LEU A 102 -10.36 -1.52 6.52
C LEU A 102 -10.31 -1.09 5.04
N GLU A 103 -11.11 -0.10 4.66
CA GLU A 103 -11.18 0.37 3.27
C GLU A 103 -9.82 0.86 2.74
N LEU A 104 -9.03 1.53 3.58
CA LEU A 104 -7.68 1.97 3.21
C LEU A 104 -6.77 0.78 2.93
N TRP A 105 -6.79 -0.25 3.79
CA TRP A 105 -5.99 -1.46 3.58
C TRP A 105 -6.38 -2.21 2.32
N VAL A 106 -7.68 -2.39 2.07
CA VAL A 106 -8.17 -3.07 0.87
C VAL A 106 -7.74 -2.33 -0.40
N ARG A 107 -7.87 -0.99 -0.42
CA ARG A 107 -7.41 -0.17 -1.55
C ARG A 107 -5.88 -0.24 -1.70
N TYR A 108 -5.14 -0.16 -0.60
CA TYR A 108 -3.68 -0.21 -0.64
C TYR A 108 -3.18 -1.57 -1.14
N LEU A 109 -3.75 -2.67 -0.63
CA LEU A 109 -3.46 -4.04 -1.07
C LEU A 109 -3.74 -4.22 -2.57
N ARG A 110 -4.90 -3.74 -3.05
CA ARG A 110 -5.22 -3.74 -4.48
C ARG A 110 -4.17 -2.99 -5.29
N PHE A 111 -3.75 -1.82 -4.83
CA PHE A 111 -2.71 -1.03 -5.49
C PHE A 111 -1.37 -1.80 -5.55
N VAL A 112 -0.87 -2.35 -4.44
CA VAL A 112 0.42 -3.06 -4.45
C VAL A 112 0.38 -4.35 -5.24
N GLU A 113 -0.74 -5.08 -5.25
CA GLU A 113 -0.91 -6.29 -6.06
C GLU A 113 -1.00 -6.00 -7.56
N GLN A 114 -1.70 -4.93 -7.96
CA GLN A 114 -2.00 -4.68 -9.38
C GLN A 114 -0.98 -3.78 -10.07
N LYS A 115 -0.50 -2.75 -9.37
CA LYS A 115 0.35 -1.68 -9.92
C LYS A 115 1.82 -1.86 -9.57
N LEU A 116 2.14 -2.14 -8.31
CA LEU A 116 3.54 -2.28 -7.88
C LEU A 116 4.11 -3.65 -8.22
N ARG A 117 3.37 -4.73 -7.95
CA ARG A 117 3.71 -6.13 -8.26
C ARG A 117 5.06 -6.58 -7.67
N VAL A 118 5.45 -6.03 -6.53
CA VAL A 118 6.63 -6.46 -5.77
C VAL A 118 6.16 -7.33 -4.61
N SER A 119 6.42 -8.63 -4.70
CA SER A 119 5.94 -9.64 -3.75
C SER A 119 6.30 -9.32 -2.30
N ASP A 120 7.54 -8.93 -2.03
CA ASP A 120 8.00 -8.64 -0.67
C ASP A 120 7.27 -7.43 -0.07
N VAL A 121 7.05 -6.37 -0.86
CA VAL A 121 6.28 -5.21 -0.42
C VAL A 121 4.82 -5.60 -0.17
N THR A 122 4.22 -6.36 -1.07
CA THR A 122 2.82 -6.81 -0.91
C THR A 122 2.66 -7.68 0.34
N ARG A 123 3.63 -8.57 0.62
CA ARG A 123 3.67 -9.40 1.83
C ARG A 123 3.73 -8.54 3.10
N GLU A 124 4.59 -7.53 3.13
CA GLU A 124 4.68 -6.58 4.25
C GLU A 124 3.37 -5.83 4.48
N VAL A 125 2.71 -5.39 3.40
CA VAL A 125 1.42 -4.68 3.48
C VAL A 125 0.32 -5.62 3.99
N TYR A 126 0.25 -6.88 3.52
CA TYR A 126 -0.70 -7.87 4.04
C TYR A 126 -0.48 -8.15 5.53
N ALA A 127 0.77 -8.39 5.94
CA ALA A 127 1.10 -8.65 7.33
C ALA A 127 0.72 -7.49 8.27
N ARG A 128 0.81 -6.24 7.78
CA ARG A 128 0.34 -5.06 8.51
C ARG A 128 -1.17 -4.92 8.49
N ALA A 129 -1.84 -5.22 7.37
CA ALA A 129 -3.29 -5.15 7.24
C ALA A 129 -3.98 -6.10 8.24
N VAL A 130 -3.56 -7.38 8.29
CA VAL A 130 -4.13 -8.36 9.23
C VAL A 130 -3.79 -8.04 10.68
N ARG A 131 -2.69 -7.32 10.95
CA ARG A 131 -2.34 -6.88 12.31
C ARG A 131 -3.25 -5.75 12.81
N ASN A 132 -3.57 -4.79 11.94
CA ASN A 132 -4.38 -3.63 12.32
C ASN A 132 -5.89 -3.89 12.20
N CYS A 133 -6.29 -4.80 11.30
CA CYS A 133 -7.67 -5.24 11.12
C CYS A 133 -7.78 -6.77 11.33
N PRO A 134 -7.46 -7.30 12.54
CA PRO A 134 -7.36 -8.74 12.77
C PRO A 134 -8.67 -9.48 12.63
N ARG A 135 -9.80 -8.85 13.00
CA ARG A 135 -11.12 -9.49 13.02
C ARG A 135 -11.84 -9.48 11.67
N VAL A 136 -11.10 -9.45 10.57
CA VAL A 136 -11.66 -9.36 9.21
C VAL A 136 -11.24 -10.61 8.44
N GLY A 137 -12.15 -11.57 8.31
CA GLY A 137 -11.85 -12.87 7.70
C GLY A 137 -11.31 -12.75 6.27
N SER A 138 -11.93 -11.88 5.47
CA SER A 138 -11.57 -11.66 4.07
C SER A 138 -10.15 -11.12 3.85
N LEU A 139 -9.56 -10.43 4.84
CA LEU A 139 -8.15 -10.01 4.77
C LEU A 139 -7.21 -11.20 4.95
N HIS A 140 -7.52 -12.09 5.89
CA HIS A 140 -6.73 -13.30 6.11
C HIS A 140 -6.83 -14.26 4.92
N THR A 141 -8.03 -14.47 4.37
CA THR A 141 -8.21 -15.33 3.18
C THR A 141 -7.49 -14.77 1.97
N ALA A 142 -7.54 -13.45 1.75
CA ALA A 142 -6.76 -12.79 0.71
C ALA A 142 -5.24 -12.97 0.92
N TYR A 143 -4.76 -12.87 2.16
CA TYR A 143 -3.35 -13.05 2.47
C TYR A 143 -2.89 -14.51 2.22
N MET A 144 -3.66 -15.49 2.67
CA MET A 144 -3.38 -16.92 2.41
C MET A 144 -3.29 -17.22 0.90
N ARG A 145 -4.26 -16.71 0.12
CA ARG A 145 -4.26 -16.84 -1.35
C ARG A 145 -3.10 -16.10 -2.02
N PHE A 146 -2.69 -14.96 -1.48
CA PHE A 146 -1.49 -14.27 -1.94
C PHE A 146 -0.25 -15.12 -1.72
N GLU A 147 -0.04 -15.65 -0.52
CA GLU A 147 1.13 -16.48 -0.21
C GLU A 147 1.14 -17.78 -1.02
N GLU A 148 -0.02 -18.38 -1.26
CA GLU A 148 -0.16 -19.55 -2.13
C GLU A 148 0.32 -19.24 -3.56
N ARG A 149 -0.13 -18.12 -4.14
CA ARG A 149 0.31 -17.67 -5.47
C ARG A 149 1.81 -17.36 -5.54
N ASN A 150 2.42 -17.00 -4.42
CA ASN A 150 3.86 -16.73 -4.33
C ASN A 150 4.69 -17.97 -3.94
N GLY A 151 4.07 -19.17 -3.92
CA GLY A 151 4.77 -20.43 -3.67
C GLY A 151 5.19 -20.62 -2.22
N ALA A 152 4.46 -20.04 -1.27
CA ALA A 152 4.76 -20.23 0.14
C ALA A 152 4.64 -21.72 0.55
N GLU A 153 5.57 -22.14 1.42
CA GLU A 153 5.60 -23.48 1.99
C GLU A 153 4.33 -23.80 2.77
N ARG A 154 4.02 -25.09 2.88
CA ARG A 154 2.83 -25.57 3.61
C ARG A 154 2.77 -25.07 5.05
N GLU A 155 3.92 -25.03 5.73
CA GLU A 155 4.01 -24.53 7.10
C GLU A 155 3.50 -23.10 7.22
N LYS A 156 3.83 -22.23 6.24
CA LYS A 156 3.35 -20.85 6.24
C LYS A 156 1.84 -20.75 6.08
N GLN A 157 1.24 -21.61 5.25
CA GLN A 157 -0.22 -21.65 5.06
C GLN A 157 -0.96 -22.07 6.33
N VAL A 158 -0.40 -23.03 7.08
CA VAL A 158 -0.93 -23.45 8.37
C VAL A 158 -0.77 -22.34 9.42
N GLU A 159 0.37 -21.66 9.46
CA GLU A 159 0.62 -20.52 10.35
C GLU A 159 -0.42 -19.41 10.14
N LEU A 160 -0.66 -19.01 8.88
CA LEU A 160 -1.62 -17.97 8.53
C LEU A 160 -3.05 -18.35 8.92
N MET A 161 -3.44 -19.61 8.69
CA MET A 161 -4.75 -20.08 9.12
C MET A 161 -4.92 -20.02 10.65
N ASN A 162 -3.94 -20.52 11.41
CA ASN A 162 -4.00 -20.49 12.87
C ASN A 162 -4.05 -19.06 13.40
N ALA A 163 -3.28 -18.15 12.79
CA ALA A 163 -3.32 -16.73 13.13
C ALA A 163 -4.69 -16.11 12.83
N ALA A 164 -5.33 -16.47 11.72
CA ALA A 164 -6.67 -16.03 11.38
C ALA A 164 -7.73 -16.52 12.39
N LEU A 165 -7.69 -17.79 12.79
CA LEU A 165 -8.61 -18.34 13.79
C LEU A 165 -8.40 -17.73 15.18
N ALA A 166 -7.15 -17.46 15.56
CA ALA A 166 -6.82 -16.81 16.83
C ALA A 166 -7.16 -15.31 16.87
N SER A 167 -7.52 -14.70 15.72
CA SER A 167 -7.73 -13.25 15.59
C SER A 167 -9.06 -12.74 16.16
N GLY A 168 -9.97 -13.65 16.57
CA GLY A 168 -11.29 -13.30 17.08
C GLY A 168 -12.24 -12.81 15.97
N LEU A 169 -12.31 -13.57 14.87
CA LEU A 169 -13.26 -13.35 13.78
C LEU A 169 -14.68 -13.22 14.33
N LYS A 170 -15.50 -12.35 13.73
CA LYS A 170 -16.77 -11.94 14.34
C LYS A 170 -17.91 -12.87 14.00
N THR A 171 -17.94 -13.37 12.77
CA THR A 171 -19.10 -14.10 12.27
C THR A 171 -18.75 -15.53 11.87
N PRO A 172 -19.69 -16.48 11.94
CA PRO A 172 -19.48 -17.84 11.48
C PRO A 172 -19.08 -17.91 10.00
N GLU A 173 -19.58 -16.98 9.18
CA GLU A 173 -19.26 -16.88 7.76
C GLU A 173 -17.77 -16.56 7.54
N GLU A 174 -17.19 -15.66 8.35
CA GLU A 174 -15.75 -15.36 8.29
C GLU A 174 -14.90 -16.58 8.67
N HIS A 175 -15.30 -17.33 9.70
CA HIS A 175 -14.63 -18.57 10.07
C HIS A 175 -14.69 -19.58 8.93
N LEU A 176 -15.89 -19.80 8.37
CA LEU A 176 -16.10 -20.71 7.26
C LEU A 176 -15.24 -20.32 6.04
N GLU A 177 -15.12 -19.04 5.72
CA GLU A 177 -14.30 -18.56 4.61
C GLU A 177 -12.82 -18.95 4.78
N VAL A 178 -12.28 -18.83 6.00
CA VAL A 178 -10.90 -19.23 6.34
C VAL A 178 -10.75 -20.74 6.22
N TYR A 179 -11.68 -21.52 6.78
CA TYR A 179 -11.65 -22.99 6.69
C TYR A 179 -11.70 -23.47 5.24
N LEU A 180 -12.61 -22.92 4.43
CA LEU A 180 -12.74 -23.27 3.02
C LEU A 180 -11.49 -22.90 2.22
N THR A 181 -10.91 -21.72 2.48
CA THR A 181 -9.69 -21.29 1.79
C THR A 181 -8.53 -22.25 2.04
N HIS A 182 -8.36 -22.73 3.27
CA HIS A 182 -7.33 -23.71 3.59
C HIS A 182 -7.64 -25.10 3.04
N ALA A 183 -8.90 -25.57 3.12
CA ALA A 183 -9.31 -26.84 2.52
C ALA A 183 -9.06 -26.86 1.00
N ASP A 184 -9.33 -25.74 0.33
CA ASP A 184 -9.06 -25.56 -1.09
C ASP A 184 -7.55 -25.58 -1.41
N TYR A 185 -6.73 -24.96 -0.56
CA TYR A 185 -5.27 -25.04 -0.65
C TYR A 185 -4.79 -26.49 -0.52
N LEU A 186 -5.23 -27.19 0.54
CA LEU A 186 -4.89 -28.60 0.77
C LEU A 186 -5.29 -29.44 -0.43
N ARG A 187 -6.50 -29.26 -0.97
CA ARG A 187 -6.97 -29.96 -2.17
C ARG A 187 -6.09 -29.73 -3.39
N ARG A 188 -5.52 -28.53 -3.57
CA ARG A 188 -4.64 -28.21 -4.71
C ARG A 188 -3.24 -28.80 -4.57
N VAL A 189 -2.70 -28.81 -3.35
CA VAL A 189 -1.37 -29.38 -3.07
C VAL A 189 -1.42 -30.92 -2.97
N ALA A 190 -2.60 -31.48 -2.70
CA ALA A 190 -2.82 -32.90 -2.52
C ALA A 190 -2.97 -33.68 -3.83
N MET A 191 -1.95 -34.45 -4.17
CA MET A 191 -2.07 -35.61 -5.06
C MET A 191 -1.73 -36.88 -4.27
N GLY A 192 -2.68 -37.41 -3.46
CA GLY A 192 -2.47 -38.69 -2.74
C GLY A 192 -3.41 -38.99 -1.55
N GLU A 193 -3.51 -40.28 -1.17
CA GLU A 193 -4.43 -40.83 -0.16
C GLU A 193 -4.25 -40.28 1.27
N GLY A 194 -3.01 -39.98 1.69
CA GLY A 194 -2.73 -39.41 3.02
C GLY A 194 -3.44 -38.07 3.27
N THR A 195 -3.75 -37.34 2.20
CA THR A 195 -4.37 -36.02 2.29
C THR A 195 -5.87 -36.05 2.51
N ILE A 196 -6.55 -37.14 2.10
CA ILE A 196 -7.97 -37.31 2.38
C ILE A 196 -8.18 -37.50 3.88
N ALA A 197 -7.25 -38.18 4.56
CA ALA A 197 -7.28 -38.31 6.01
C ALA A 197 -7.05 -36.96 6.71
N GLU A 198 -6.14 -36.11 6.19
CA GLU A 198 -5.90 -34.76 6.71
C GLU A 198 -7.12 -33.85 6.52
N LEU A 199 -7.71 -33.82 5.32
CA LEU A 199 -8.95 -33.09 5.06
C LEU A 199 -10.08 -33.54 5.99
N LYS A 200 -10.23 -34.86 6.20
CA LYS A 200 -11.23 -35.39 7.16
C LYS A 200 -10.97 -34.92 8.59
N ARG A 201 -9.71 -34.96 9.06
CA ARG A 201 -9.34 -34.45 10.39
C ARG A 201 -9.61 -32.96 10.52
N PHE A 202 -9.29 -32.19 9.49
CA PHE A 202 -9.54 -30.76 9.42
C PHE A 202 -11.04 -30.44 9.49
N PHE A 203 -11.88 -31.12 8.71
CA PHE A 203 -13.33 -30.95 8.77
C PHE A 203 -13.89 -31.32 10.15
N GLN A 204 -13.36 -32.37 10.77
CA GLN A 204 -13.77 -32.77 12.12
C GLN A 204 -13.41 -31.71 13.17
N GLN A 205 -12.20 -31.14 13.10
CA GLN A 205 -11.79 -30.02 13.95
C GLN A 205 -12.65 -28.77 13.73
N ALA A 206 -13.02 -28.47 12.48
CA ALA A 206 -13.87 -27.34 12.14
C ALA A 206 -15.31 -27.50 12.67
N THR A 207 -15.81 -28.74 12.82
CA THR A 207 -17.14 -29.01 13.40
C THR A 207 -17.18 -29.01 14.92
N GLU A 208 -16.02 -29.15 15.58
CA GLU A 208 -15.89 -29.21 17.03
C GLU A 208 -15.55 -27.85 17.68
N ALA A 209 -15.16 -26.86 16.87
CA ALA A 209 -14.81 -25.48 17.28
C ALA A 209 -16.03 -24.54 17.24
#